data_AF-A0A1F4U7D7-F1
#
_entry.id   AF-A0A1F4U7D7-F1
#
_cell.length_a   1.000
_cell.length_b   1.000
_cell.length_c   1.000
_cell.angle_alpha   90.00
_cell.angle_beta   90.00
_cell.angle_gamma   90.00
#
_symmetry.space_group_name_H-M   'P 1'
#
loop_
_entity.id
_entity.type
_entity.pdbx_description
1 polymer ?
#
loop_
_entity_poly.entity_id
_entity_poly.type
_entity_poly.pdbx_seq_one_letter_code
_entity_poly.pdbx_strand_id
1 'polypeptide(L)'
;MKSVFLVLIFVFIIILLSSGCKVKGGDSVVNSIGEATMLQDGTIVLNLRGQGEGGMKGDAQLSYPKNHQNYNEILKHLDGLKPGESKPVPPWE
;
A
#
# COMPACT_ATOMS: atom_id res chain seq x y z
N MET A 1 -4.45 2.42 -21.63
CA MET A 1 -3.47 2.69 -20.56
C MET A 1 -3.83 1.96 -19.26
N LYS A 2 -4.28 0.70 -19.35
CA LYS A 2 -4.50 -0.20 -18.19
C LYS A 2 -3.31 -1.16 -18.00
N SER A 3 -2.49 -1.32 -19.03
CA SER A 3 -1.42 -2.32 -19.12
C SER A 3 -0.11 -1.97 -18.41
N VAL A 4 0.16 -0.71 -18.03
CA VAL A 4 1.42 -0.37 -17.34
C VAL A 4 1.26 -0.49 -15.82
N PHE A 5 0.09 -0.13 -15.30
CA PHE A 5 -0.27 -0.31 -13.89
C PHE A 5 -0.40 -1.80 -13.52
N LEU A 6 -0.84 -2.63 -14.49
CA LEU A 6 -0.96 -4.08 -14.35
C LEU A 6 0.40 -4.81 -14.36
N VAL A 7 1.39 -4.31 -15.11
CA VAL A 7 2.73 -4.94 -15.22
C VAL A 7 3.58 -4.72 -13.96
N LEU A 8 3.37 -3.64 -13.23
CA LEU A 8 4.02 -3.41 -11.92
C LEU A 8 3.39 -4.23 -10.78
N ILE A 9 2.17 -4.76 -10.98
CA ILE A 9 1.45 -5.62 -10.03
C ILE A 9 1.67 -7.11 -10.35
N PHE A 10 1.86 -7.47 -11.63
CA PHE A 10 1.99 -8.87 -12.05
C PHE A 10 3.33 -9.55 -11.71
N VAL A 11 4.38 -8.79 -11.35
CA VAL A 11 5.63 -9.38 -10.83
C VAL A 11 5.49 -9.80 -9.36
N PHE A 12 4.36 -9.50 -8.71
CA PHE A 12 4.15 -9.68 -7.28
C PHE A 12 3.44 -11.01 -6.88
N ILE A 13 3.06 -11.86 -7.84
CA ILE A 13 2.21 -13.07 -7.61
C ILE A 13 2.96 -14.41 -7.74
N ILE A 14 4.25 -14.40 -8.04
CA ILE A 14 5.07 -15.63 -8.08
C ILE A 14 6.26 -15.29 -7.18
N ILE A 15 6.48 -15.86 -6.00
CA ILE A 15 6.70 -17.28 -5.73
C ILE A 15 6.47 -17.52 -4.22
N LEU A 16 5.46 -18.32 -3.90
CA LEU A 16 5.39 -19.11 -2.67
C LEU A 16 6.55 -20.10 -2.66
N LEU A 17 7.46 -20.03 -1.67
CA LEU A 17 7.93 -21.17 -0.87
C LEU A 17 9.18 -20.84 -0.03
N SER A 18 9.01 -21.08 1.27
CA SER A 18 9.99 -21.64 2.22
C SER A 18 10.73 -20.73 3.20
N SER A 19 10.52 -21.15 4.46
CA SER A 19 11.44 -21.19 5.60
C SER A 19 11.48 -19.98 6.51
N GLY A 20 10.82 -20.17 7.66
CA GLY A 20 10.56 -19.15 8.64
C GLY A 20 11.72 -18.81 9.57
N CYS A 21 11.59 -17.62 10.15
CA CYS A 21 12.20 -17.22 11.41
C CYS A 21 11.15 -16.51 12.26
N LYS A 22 11.16 -16.83 13.56
CA LYS A 22 10.12 -16.56 14.56
C LYS A 22 10.37 -15.18 15.19
N VAL A 23 9.51 -14.19 14.96
CA VAL A 23 9.55 -12.88 15.63
C VAL A 23 8.46 -12.85 16.72
N LYS A 24 8.86 -12.56 17.97
CA LYS A 24 7.96 -12.36 19.12
C LYS A 24 7.71 -10.87 19.31
N GLY A 25 6.45 -10.44 19.27
CA GLY A 25 6.03 -9.13 19.79
C GLY A 25 4.77 -8.54 19.13
N GLY A 26 3.60 -8.83 19.71
CA GLY A 26 2.46 -7.92 19.93
C GLY A 26 1.81 -7.15 18.77
N ASP A 27 0.52 -7.43 18.58
CA ASP A 27 -0.53 -6.69 17.86
C ASP A 27 -0.63 -6.84 16.34
N SER A 28 -1.56 -7.73 15.95
CA SER A 28 -2.20 -7.89 14.63
C SER A 28 -1.29 -7.64 13.44
N VAL A 29 -0.56 -8.69 13.06
CA VAL A 29 0.25 -8.78 11.84
C VAL A 29 -0.66 -8.76 10.60
N VAL A 30 -1.33 -7.64 10.35
CA VAL A 30 -1.76 -7.29 9.01
C VAL A 30 -0.49 -6.75 8.36
N ASN A 31 0.09 -7.49 7.42
CA ASN A 31 1.31 -7.09 6.72
C ASN A 31 1.05 -5.77 5.95
N SER A 32 1.15 -4.63 6.63
CA SER A 32 0.88 -3.34 6.01
C SER A 32 1.92 -3.06 4.93
N ILE A 33 1.47 -2.71 3.73
CA ILE A 33 2.35 -2.36 2.60
C ILE A 33 2.81 -0.90 2.66
N GLY A 34 2.36 -0.13 3.66
CA GLY A 34 2.68 1.29 3.76
C GLY A 34 1.88 2.06 4.81
N GLU A 35 1.90 3.38 4.69
CA GLU A 35 1.09 4.31 5.47
C GLU A 35 0.34 5.25 4.54
N ALA A 36 -0.94 5.48 4.82
CA ALA A 36 -1.76 6.49 4.15
C ALA A 36 -1.99 7.67 5.10
N THR A 37 -1.87 8.89 4.58
CA THR A 37 -2.24 10.12 5.28
C THR A 37 -3.19 10.91 4.41
N MET A 38 -4.28 11.43 4.98
CA MET A 38 -5.11 12.41 4.29
C MET A 38 -4.69 13.82 4.72
N LEU A 39 -4.28 14.64 3.78
CA LEU A 39 -3.97 16.05 4.01
C LEU A 39 -5.26 16.85 4.31
N GLN A 40 -5.11 18.09 4.79
CA GLN A 40 -6.26 18.93 5.15
C GLN A 40 -7.16 19.28 3.96
N ASP A 41 -6.61 19.37 2.75
CA ASP A 41 -7.35 19.56 1.50
C ASP A 41 -8.15 18.29 1.09
N GLY A 42 -7.87 17.17 1.76
CA GLY A 42 -8.41 15.84 1.52
C GLY A 42 -7.67 15.05 0.45
N THR A 43 -6.46 15.47 0.06
CA THR A 43 -5.56 14.65 -0.76
C THR A 43 -5.06 13.46 0.05
N ILE A 44 -5.15 12.25 -0.51
CA ILE A 44 -4.60 11.03 0.12
C ILE A 44 -3.16 10.86 -0.37
N VAL A 45 -2.22 10.77 0.55
CA VAL A 45 -0.81 10.46 0.29
C VAL A 45 -0.52 9.06 0.80
N LEU A 46 -0.06 8.17 -0.07
CA LEU A 46 0.38 6.82 0.27
C LEU A 46 1.90 6.77 0.25
N ASN A 47 2.50 6.35 1.35
CA ASN A 47 3.91 5.98 1.44
C ASN A 47 4.00 4.45 1.49
N LEU A 48 4.36 3.83 0.37
CA LEU A 48 4.41 2.39 0.20
C LEU A 48 5.86 1.89 0.31
N ARG A 49 5.99 0.69 0.86
CA ARG A 49 7.27 -0.02 1.02
C ARG A 49 7.14 -1.38 0.36
N GLY A 50 7.84 -1.55 -0.75
CA GLY A 50 7.93 -2.79 -1.50
C GLY A 50 9.19 -3.56 -1.13
N GLN A 51 9.09 -4.89 -1.11
CA GLN A 51 10.22 -5.78 -1.04
C GLN A 51 10.15 -6.72 -2.25
N GLY A 52 11.12 -6.60 -3.14
CA GLY A 52 11.24 -7.41 -4.35
C GLY A 52 12.17 -8.59 -4.16
N GLU A 53 12.26 -9.42 -5.20
CA GLU A 53 13.16 -10.58 -5.23
C GLU A 53 14.63 -10.17 -4.98
N GLY A 54 15.41 -11.07 -4.38
CA GLY A 54 16.82 -10.82 -4.06
C GLY A 54 17.05 -9.81 -2.92
N GLY A 55 16.01 -9.47 -2.15
CA GLY A 55 16.11 -8.53 -1.03
C GLY A 55 16.07 -7.05 -1.48
N MET A 56 15.68 -6.78 -2.72
CA MET A 56 15.48 -5.43 -3.21
C MET A 56 14.40 -4.73 -2.37
N LYS A 57 14.68 -3.52 -1.93
CA LYS A 57 13.71 -2.67 -1.21
C LYS A 57 13.43 -1.45 -2.07
N GLY A 58 12.16 -1.09 -2.16
CA GLY A 58 11.72 0.11 -2.84
C GLY A 58 10.72 0.88 -1.98
N ASP A 59 10.85 2.20 -1.99
CA ASP A 59 9.88 3.11 -1.39
C ASP A 59 9.17 3.86 -2.51
N ALA A 60 7.86 4.05 -2.38
CA ALA A 60 7.07 4.82 -3.34
C ALA A 60 6.13 5.77 -2.61
N GLN A 61 6.04 7.01 -3.07
CA GLN A 61 5.03 7.97 -2.62
C GLN A 61 4.04 8.24 -3.74
N LEU A 62 2.75 8.06 -3.47
CA LEU A 62 1.66 8.29 -4.41
C LEU A 62 0.68 9.29 -3.81
N SER A 63 0.21 10.25 -4.61
CA SER A 63 -0.74 11.28 -4.17
C SER A 63 -2.03 11.23 -5.00
N TYR A 64 -3.15 11.15 -4.31
CA TYR A 64 -4.50 11.08 -4.87
C TYR A 64 -5.29 12.31 -4.41
N PRO A 65 -5.31 13.40 -5.20
CA PRO A 65 -6.24 14.51 -4.94
C PRO A 65 -7.69 14.08 -5.15
N LYS A 66 -8.66 14.81 -4.58
CA LYS A 66 -10.10 14.48 -4.65
C LYS A 66 -10.66 14.31 -6.06
N ASN A 67 -10.06 14.98 -7.05
CA ASN A 67 -10.45 14.91 -8.45
C ASN A 67 -9.75 13.78 -9.22
N HIS A 68 -8.88 13.00 -8.57
CA HIS A 68 -8.20 11.88 -9.21
C HIS A 68 -9.17 10.75 -9.49
N GLN A 69 -9.08 10.15 -10.68
CA GLN A 69 -9.99 9.07 -11.12
C GLN A 69 -10.06 7.89 -10.14
N ASN A 70 -8.94 7.53 -9.52
CA ASN A 70 -8.84 6.41 -8.57
C ASN A 70 -9.09 6.81 -7.10
N TYR A 71 -9.37 8.09 -6.80
CA TYR A 71 -9.46 8.58 -5.42
C TYR A 71 -10.45 7.75 -4.56
N ASN A 72 -11.65 7.52 -5.10
CA ASN A 72 -12.70 6.79 -4.39
C ASN A 72 -12.36 5.32 -4.18
N GLU A 73 -11.64 4.71 -5.13
CA GLU A 73 -11.18 3.33 -5.01
C GLU A 73 -10.14 3.18 -3.90
N ILE A 74 -9.15 4.08 -3.86
CA ILE A 74 -8.15 4.12 -2.79
C ILE A 74 -8.80 4.38 -1.44
N LEU A 75 -9.72 5.36 -1.35
CA LEU A 75 -10.41 5.66 -0.10
C LEU A 75 -11.23 4.47 0.42
N LYS A 76 -11.86 3.72 -0.50
CA LYS A 76 -12.58 2.50 -0.16
C LYS A 76 -11.64 1.39 0.32
N HIS A 77 -10.52 1.18 -0.38
CA HIS A 77 -9.51 0.20 0.03
C HIS A 77 -8.95 0.46 1.42
N LEU A 78 -8.75 1.74 1.74
CA LEU A 78 -8.32 2.14 3.05
C LEU A 78 -9.38 1.83 4.13
N ASP A 79 -10.65 1.63 3.79
CA ASP A 79 -11.81 1.64 4.72
C ASP A 79 -12.06 3.06 5.27
N GLY A 80 -12.13 4.04 4.36
CA GLY A 80 -12.28 5.46 4.66
C GLY A 80 -11.01 6.11 5.20
N LEU A 81 -10.97 7.43 5.30
CA LEU A 81 -9.88 8.19 5.94
C LEU A 81 -10.35 9.64 6.09
N LYS A 82 -10.06 10.31 7.21
CA LYS A 82 -10.47 11.71 7.44
C LYS A 82 -9.31 12.68 7.26
N PRO A 83 -9.55 13.96 6.93
CA PRO A 83 -8.48 14.96 6.85
C PRO A 83 -7.68 15.06 8.15
N GLY A 84 -6.35 14.97 8.04
CA GLY A 84 -5.41 14.94 9.16
C GLY A 84 -5.17 13.56 9.79
N GLU A 85 -5.87 12.52 9.32
CA GLU A 85 -5.72 11.15 9.81
C GLU A 85 -4.65 10.38 9.03
N SER A 86 -3.94 9.50 9.73
CA SER A 86 -3.01 8.53 9.14
C SER A 86 -3.35 7.12 9.57
N LYS A 87 -3.15 6.13 8.69
CA LYS A 87 -3.35 4.71 9.01
C LYS A 87 -2.52 3.76 8.15
N PRO A 88 -2.27 2.52 8.61
CA PRO A 88 -1.59 1.50 7.80
C PRO A 88 -2.40 1.18 6.54
N VAL A 89 -1.69 0.94 5.43
CA VAL A 89 -2.29 0.52 4.16
C VAL A 89 -2.34 -1.00 4.12
N PRO A 90 -3.53 -1.62 4.09
CA PRO A 90 -3.62 -3.06 3.95
C PRO A 90 -3.09 -3.50 2.57
N PRO A 91 -2.56 -4.74 2.45
CA PRO A 91 -2.32 -5.36 1.15
C PRO A 91 -3.57 -5.34 0.28
N TRP A 92 -3.39 -5.25 -1.03
CA TRP A 92 -4.47 -5.42 -1.98
C TRP A 92 -4.68 -6.92 -2.24
N GLU A 93 -5.90 -7.41 -2.01
CA GLU A 93 -6.34 -8.77 -2.34
C GLU A 93 -7.08 -8.80 -3.68
#